data_AF-A0AAP0FZF7-F1
#
_entry.id   AF-A0AAP0FZF7-F1
#
_cell.length_a   1.000
_cell.length_b   1.000
_cell.length_c   1.000
_cell.angle_alpha   90.00
_cell.angle_beta   90.00
_cell.angle_gamma   90.00
#
_symmetry.space_group_name_H-M   'P 1'
#
loop_
_entity.id
_entity.type
_entity.pdbx_description
1 polymer ?
#
loop_
_entity_poly.entity_id
_entity_poly.type
_entity_poly.pdbx_seq_one_letter_code
_entity_poly.pdbx_strand_id
1 'polypeptide(L)' 'MAKQEYPKHWKGNDGLYCAGLARRGLYGIAEDAIRIADDINNVVILHDDKQKIA' A
#
# COMPACT_ATOMS: atom_id res chain seq x y z
N MET A 1 0.79 1.61 15.02
CA MET A 1 0.44 1.12 13.68
C MET A 1 -1.09 1.21 13.62
N ALA A 2 -1.76 2.28 13.19
CA ALA A 2 -1.43 3.45 12.38
C ALA A 2 -1.02 4.68 13.22
N LYS A 3 0.21 5.17 13.03
CA LYS A 3 0.63 6.49 13.52
C LYS A 3 0.55 7.55 12.42
N GLN A 4 0.47 7.11 11.16
CA GLN A 4 0.43 7.97 10.00
C GLN A 4 -0.98 8.50 9.79
N GLU A 5 -1.05 9.78 9.43
CA GLU A 5 -2.30 10.44 9.11
C GLU A 5 -2.73 10.14 7.67
N TYR A 6 -4.04 10.19 7.45
CA TYR A 6 -4.60 10.18 6.11
C TYR A 6 -3.97 11.31 5.27
N PRO A 7 -3.67 11.11 3.97
CA PRO A 7 -4.03 9.98 3.10
C PRO A 7 -2.99 8.84 3.01
N LYS A 8 -1.91 8.90 3.79
CA LYS A 8 -0.78 7.93 3.69
C LYS A 8 -0.71 6.98 4.89
N HIS A 9 -1.82 6.77 5.57
CA HIS A 9 -1.90 5.95 6.78
C HIS A 9 -1.78 4.44 6.50
N TRP A 10 -1.95 4.02 5.24
CA TRP A 10 -1.99 2.63 4.82
C TRP A 10 -0.62 2.00 4.54
N LYS A 11 0.45 2.79 4.38
CA LYS A 11 1.81 2.31 4.03
C LYS A 11 2.81 2.53 5.16
N GLY A 12 3.28 1.43 5.75
CA GLY A 12 4.37 1.41 6.71
C GLY A 12 5.73 1.15 6.05
N ASN A 13 6.72 0.83 6.89
CA ASN A 13 8.09 0.51 6.45
C ASN A 13 8.21 -0.97 6.09
N ASP A 14 9.25 -1.33 5.33
CA ASP A 14 9.65 -2.72 5.08
C ASP A 14 8.55 -3.61 4.47
N GLY A 15 7.74 -3.04 3.56
CA GLY A 15 6.65 -3.77 2.91
C GLY A 15 5.44 -4.04 3.81
N LEU A 16 5.38 -3.40 4.98
CA LEU A 16 4.24 -3.49 5.87
C LEU A 16 3.11 -2.56 5.40
N TYR A 17 1.90 -3.11 5.35
CA TYR A 17 0.69 -2.36 4.98
C TYR A 17 -0.40 -2.46 6.05
N CYS A 18 -1.25 -1.44 6.11
CA CYS A 18 -2.42 -1.38 6.97
C CYS A 18 -3.66 -1.08 6.13
N ALA A 19 -4.58 -2.03 6.04
CA ALA A 19 -5.91 -1.82 5.46
C ALA A 19 -6.95 -1.80 6.59
N GLY A 20 -7.84 -0.81 6.63
CA GLY A 20 -8.86 -0.82 7.69
C GLY A 20 -9.67 0.45 7.87
N LEU A 21 -10.35 0.51 9.02
CA LEU A 21 -11.19 1.62 9.45
C LEU A 21 -10.32 2.82 9.87
N ALA A 22 -9.70 3.50 8.91
CA ALA A 22 -9.07 4.80 9.09
C ALA A 22 -10.11 5.92 9.35
N ARG A 23 -11.13 5.63 10.16
CA ARG A 23 -12.28 6.50 10.47
C ARG A 23 -13.13 6.88 9.24
N ARG A 24 -12.99 6.16 8.14
CA ARG A 24 -13.69 6.38 6.85
C ARG A 24 -14.66 5.27 6.45
N GLY A 25 -14.95 4.34 7.37
CA GLY A 25 -15.87 3.23 7.12
C GLY A 25 -15.43 2.29 5.99
N LEU A 26 -16.40 1.61 5.38
CA LEU A 26 -16.18 0.65 4.28
C LEU A 26 -15.49 1.27 3.07
N TYR A 27 -15.80 2.53 2.76
CA TYR A 27 -15.15 3.26 1.67
C TYR A 27 -13.63 3.37 1.89
N GLY A 28 -13.21 3.76 3.10
CA GLY A 28 -11.79 3.87 3.44
C GLY A 28 -11.05 2.54 3.34
N ILE A 29 -11.71 1.44 3.76
CA ILE A 29 -11.13 0.09 3.65
C ILE A 29 -10.88 -0.27 2.19
N ALA A 30 -11.86 -0.05 1.32
CA ALA A 30 -11.72 -0.34 -0.11
C ALA A 30 -10.60 0.51 -0.73
N GLU A 31 -10.54 1.79 -0.37
CA GLU A 31 -9.53 2.73 -0.86
C GLU A 31 -8.11 2.31 -0.45
N ASP A 32 -7.92 1.92 0.82
CA ASP A 32 -6.64 1.42 1.31
C ASP A 32 -6.24 0.11 0.61
N ALA A 33 -7.18 -0.81 0.44
CA ALA A 33 -6.93 -2.09 -0.23
C ALA A 33 -6.47 -1.90 -1.69
N ILE A 34 -7.11 -0.98 -2.43
CA ILE A 34 -6.71 -0.66 -3.81
C ILE A 34 -5.28 -0.10 -3.83
N ARG A 35 -4.96 0.86 -2.96
CA ARG A 35 -3.63 1.48 -2.92
C ARG A 35 -2.52 0.50 -2.54
N ILE A 36 -2.79 -0.42 -1.63
CA ILE A 36 -1.85 -1.48 -1.26
C ILE A 36 -1.59 -2.40 -2.44
N ALA A 37 -2.63 -2.82 -3.16
CA ALA A 37 -2.48 -3.67 -4.33
C ALA A 37 -1.66 -2.99 -5.43
N ASP A 38 -1.93 -1.71 -5.71
CA ASP A 38 -1.18 -0.93 -6.69
C ASP A 38 0.29 -0.77 -6.29
N ASP A 39 0.58 -0.52 -5.01
CA ASP A 39 1.95 -0.39 -4.51
C ASP A 39 2.73 -1.71 -4.63
N ILE A 40 2.12 -2.84 -4.26
CA ILE A 40 2.72 -4.17 -4.42
C ILE A 40 2.99 -4.46 -5.90
N ASN A 41 2.02 -4.20 -6.77
CA ASN A 41 2.17 -4.41 -8.21
C ASN A 41 3.33 -3.59 -8.78
N ASN A 42 3.43 -2.32 -8.38
CA ASN A 42 4.55 -1.45 -8.79
C ASN A 42 5.90 -2.00 -8.29
N VAL A 43 5.99 -2.44 -7.03
CA VAL A 43 7.24 -3.03 -6.50
C VAL A 43 7.62 -4.31 -7.26
N VAL A 44 6.65 -5.18 -7.55
CA VAL A 44 6.88 -6.45 -8.27
C VAL A 44 7.31 -6.18 -9.72
N ILE A 45 6.63 -5.29 -10.44
CA ILE A 45 6.98 -4.92 -11.82
C ILE A 45 8.37 -4.27 -11.87
N LEU A 46 8.67 -3.34 -10.95
CA LEU A 46 10.00 -2.74 -10.85
C LEU A 46 11.10 -3.76 -10.54
N HIS A 47 10.77 -4.82 -9.81
CA HIS A 47 11.70 -5.93 -9.59
C HIS A 47 11.91 -6.76 -10.86
N ASP A 48 10.86 -7.04 -11.62
CA ASP A 48 10.94 -7.76 -12.89
C ASP A 48 11.79 -7.01 -13.92
N ASP A 49 11.61 -5.69 -14.04
CA ASP A 49 12.43 -4.85 -14.92
C ASP A 49 13.90 -4.84 -14.49
N LYS A 50 14.20 -4.76 -13.18
CA LYS A 50 15.59 -4.85 -12.69
C LYS A 50 16.25 -6.21 -12.95
N GLN A 51 15.48 -7.29 -12.99
CA GLN A 51 16.00 -8.62 -13.33
C GLN A 51 16.22 -8.80 -14.84
N LYS A 52 15.50 -8.07 -15.69
CA LYS A 52 15.66 -8.11 -17.16
C LYS A 52 16.87 -7.33 -17.69
N ILE A 53 17.36 -6.35 -16.93
CA ILE A 53 18.50 -5.50 -17.31
C ILE A 53 19.82 -6.01 -16.69
N ALA A 54 19.75 -7.06 -15.85
CA ALA A 54 20.91 -7.71 -15.23
C ALA A 54 21.43 -8.89 -16.06
#